data_AF-A0A935H3Q0-F1
#
_entry.id   AF-A0A935H3Q0-F1
#
_cell.length_a   1.000
_cell.length_b   1.000
_cell.length_c   1.000
_cell.angle_alpha   90.00
_cell.angle_beta   90.00
_cell.angle_gamma   90.00
#
_symmetry.space_group_name_H-M   'P 1'
#
loop_
_entity.id
_entity.type
_entity.pdbx_description
1 polymer ?
#
loop_
_entity_poly.entity_id
_entity_poly.type
_entity_poly.pdbx_seq_one_letter_code
_entity_poly.pdbx_strand_id
1 'polypeptide(L)' 'MSNTSFKIGHYGIGHSETLTGTASDDVIDGKGGGDQINGGTGNDTVLFFDSKNNFTITTLSGVTT' A
#
# COMPACT_ATOMS: atom_id res chain seq x y z
N MET A 1 -16.31 5.70 23.04
CA MET A 1 -16.09 5.31 21.64
C MET A 1 -14.60 5.43 21.40
N SER A 2 -13.89 4.30 21.25
CA SER A 2 -12.44 4.33 21.02
C SER A 2 -12.20 4.95 19.65
N ASN A 3 -11.56 6.12 19.63
CA ASN A 3 -11.09 6.74 18.39
C ASN A 3 -9.88 5.92 17.94
N THR A 4 -10.13 4.80 17.27
CA THR A 4 -9.08 3.97 16.67
C THR A 4 -8.49 4.76 15.52
N SER A 5 -7.49 5.62 15.82
CA SER A 5 -6.65 6.22 14.80
C SER A 5 -6.16 5.08 13.90
N PHE A 6 -6.58 5.11 12.65
CA PHE A 6 -6.11 4.20 11.62
C PHE A 6 -4.58 4.35 11.57
N LYS A 7 -3.85 3.39 12.13
CA LYS A 7 -2.39 3.41 12.17
C LYS A 7 -1.88 2.84 10.86
N ILE A 8 -1.27 3.70 10.05
CA ILE A 8 -0.50 3.26 8.88
C ILE A 8 0.77 2.59 9.41
N GLY A 9 1.01 1.34 9.00
CA GLY A 9 2.16 0.53 9.43
C GLY A 9 3.46 0.96 8.73
N HIS A 10 3.36 1.36 7.45
CA HIS A 10 4.50 1.75 6.63
C HIS A 10 4.19 2.97 5.76
N TYR A 11 5.08 3.97 5.75
CA TYR A 11 4.90 5.19 4.96
C TYR A 11 6.14 5.52 4.10
N GLY A 12 5.89 5.90 2.85
CA GLY A 12 6.86 6.53 1.96
C GLY A 12 7.07 8.01 2.26
N ILE A 13 7.91 8.65 1.43
CA ILE A 13 8.20 10.09 1.53
C ILE A 13 7.82 10.86 0.25
N GLY A 14 7.17 10.22 -0.71
CA GLY A 14 6.65 10.86 -1.93
C GLY A 14 7.66 10.90 -3.09
N HIS A 15 8.79 10.20 -2.96
CA HIS A 15 9.71 9.91 -4.06
C HIS A 15 9.51 8.46 -4.53
N SER A 16 10.29 8.00 -5.51
CA SER A 16 10.30 6.58 -5.86
C SER A 16 11.06 5.77 -4.81
N GLU A 17 10.36 4.90 -4.10
CA GLU A 17 10.93 4.09 -3.02
C GLU A 17 10.74 2.59 -3.22
N THR A 18 11.44 1.80 -2.39
CA THR A 18 11.12 0.40 -2.15
C THR A 18 10.60 0.28 -0.73
N LEU A 19 9.31 -0.03 -0.59
CA LEU A 19 8.64 -0.20 0.69
C LEU A 19 8.40 -1.68 0.94
N THR A 20 8.95 -2.20 2.02
CA THR A 20 8.77 -3.59 2.45
C THR A 20 8.01 -3.60 3.77
N GLY A 21 6.87 -4.29 3.79
CA GLY A 21 6.08 -4.58 4.97
C GLY A 21 6.72 -5.66 5.84
N THR A 22 5.91 -6.24 6.71
CA THR A 22 6.30 -7.20 7.72
C THR A 22 5.72 -8.58 7.43
N ALA A 23 5.65 -9.43 8.46
CA ALA A 23 4.95 -10.72 8.38
C ALA A 23 3.50 -10.64 8.91
N SER A 24 3.03 -9.44 9.29
CA SER A 24 1.69 -9.17 9.79
C SER A 24 0.87 -8.37 8.76
N ASP A 25 -0.43 -8.24 8.98
CA ASP A 25 -1.30 -7.43 8.13
C ASP A 25 -0.88 -5.94 8.19
N ASP A 26 -0.37 -5.43 7.07
CA ASP A 26 0.14 -4.07 6.98
C ASP A 26 -0.79 -3.11 6.25
N VAL A 27 -0.76 -1.85 6.68
CA VAL A 27 -1.32 -0.72 5.93
C VAL A 27 -0.15 0.12 5.41
N ILE A 28 -0.04 0.22 4.09
CA ILE A 28 1.09 0.85 3.41
C ILE A 28 0.62 2.07 2.62
N ASP A 29 1.25 3.21 2.86
CA ASP A 29 1.00 4.48 2.15
C ASP A 29 2.29 4.97 1.47
N GLY A 30 2.35 4.91 0.14
CA GLY A 30 3.51 5.41 -0.63
C GLY A 30 3.66 6.94 -0.61
N LYS A 31 2.57 7.68 -0.35
CA LYS A 31 2.51 9.16 -0.45
C LYS A 31 2.82 9.72 -1.84
N GLY A 32 2.71 8.89 -2.88
CA GLY A 32 3.02 9.23 -4.27
C GLY A 32 4.47 8.88 -4.63
N GLY A 33 4.84 9.12 -5.89
CA GLY A 33 6.08 8.58 -6.44
C GLY A 33 5.87 7.22 -7.12
N GLY A 34 6.91 6.72 -7.78
CA GLY A 34 6.89 5.43 -8.46
C GLY A 34 7.44 4.35 -7.55
N ASP A 35 6.62 3.84 -6.64
CA ASP A 35 7.05 2.92 -5.59
C ASP A 35 7.01 1.45 -6.00
N GLN A 36 7.98 0.69 -5.49
CA GLN A 36 7.89 -0.77 -5.43
C GLN A 36 7.49 -1.18 -4.02
N ILE A 37 6.33 -1.81 -3.89
CA ILE A 37 5.78 -2.21 -2.60
C ILE A 37 5.76 -3.73 -2.51
N ASN A 38 6.38 -4.27 -1.47
CA ASN A 38 6.30 -5.67 -1.07
C ASN A 38 5.59 -5.74 0.30
N GLY A 39 4.35 -6.24 0.34
CA GLY A 39 3.59 -6.37 1.58
C GLY A 39 4.22 -7.34 2.59
N GLY A 40 4.95 -8.35 2.09
CA GLY A 40 5.44 -9.44 2.92
C GLY A 40 4.39 -10.55 3.04
N THR A 41 4.25 -11.14 4.22
CA THR A 41 3.19 -12.13 4.48
C THR A 41 2.09 -11.50 5.29
N GLY A 42 0.83 -11.87 5.07
CA GLY A 42 -0.31 -11.26 5.73
C GLY A 42 -1.34 -10.80 4.71
N ASN A 43 -2.42 -10.18 5.18
CA ASN A 43 -3.41 -9.50 4.36
C ASN A 43 -3.14 -8.00 4.36
N ASP A 44 -2.37 -7.54 3.39
CA ASP A 44 -1.90 -6.16 3.33
C ASP A 44 -2.88 -5.26 2.57
N THR A 45 -2.90 -3.98 2.95
CA THR A 45 -3.68 -2.92 2.30
C THR A 45 -2.75 -1.81 1.84
N VAL A 46 -2.76 -1.52 0.54
CA VAL A 46 -2.03 -0.36 -0.02
C VAL A 46 -3.01 0.78 -0.25
N LEU A 47 -2.66 1.97 0.24
CA LEU A 47 -3.45 3.19 0.09
C LEU A 47 -2.96 4.00 -1.11
N PHE A 48 -3.90 4.36 -1.99
CA PHE A 48 -3.66 5.30 -3.08
C PHE A 48 -4.63 6.48 -2.95
N PHE A 49 -4.11 7.69 -3.02
CA PHE A 49 -4.88 8.92 -2.83
C PHE A 49 -4.97 9.69 -4.14
N ASP A 50 -5.94 9.31 -4.97
CA ASP A 50 -6.34 10.06 -6.17
C ASP A 50 -7.78 9.67 -6.56
N SER A 51 -8.35 10.36 -7.54
CA SER A 51 -9.59 9.96 -8.18
C SER A 51 -9.47 8.54 -8.72
N LYS A 52 -10.49 7.71 -8.45
CA LYS A 52 -10.53 6.32 -8.96
C LYS A 52 -10.34 6.25 -10.48
N ASN A 53 -10.78 7.28 -11.21
CA ASN A 53 -10.69 7.35 -12.66
C ASN A 53 -9.24 7.51 -13.16
N ASN A 54 -8.30 7.89 -12.30
CA ASN A 54 -6.89 8.03 -12.63
C ASN A 54 -6.11 6.73 -12.40
N PHE A 55 -6.74 5.70 -11.83
CA PHE A 55 -6.08 4.41 -11.60
C PHE A 55 -6.23 3.48 -12.80
N THR A 56 -5.09 3.00 -13.28
CA THR A 56 -5.02 1.79 -14.10
C THR A 56 -4.43 0.68 -13.23
N ILE A 57 -5.22 -0.35 -12.96
CA ILE A 57 -4.77 -1.53 -12.22
C ILE A 57 -4.44 -2.62 -13.24
N THR A 58 -3.15 -2.90 -13.40
CA THR A 58 -2.68 -4.03 -14.20
C THR A 58 -2.25 -5.14 -13.25
N THR A 59 -2.87 -6.30 -13.36
CA THR A 59 -2.51 -7.48 -12.58
C THR A 59 -1.70 -8.44 -13.43
N LEU A 60 -0.76 -9.15 -12.81
CA LEU A 60 -0.14 -10.31 -13.44
C LEU A 60 -1.15 -11.47 -13.38
N SER A 61 -1.41 -12.12 -14.51
CA SER A 61 -2.37 -13.23 -14.58
C SER A 61 -2.07 -14.29 -13.51
N GLY A 62 -3.09 -14.64 -12.74
CA GLY A 62 -3.03 -15.72 -11.74
C GLY A 62 -2.48 -15.32 -10.36
N VAL A 63 -2.10 -14.05 -10.14
CA VAL A 63 -1.59 -13.56 -8.83
C VAL A 63 -2.66 -12.80 -8.03
N THR A 64 -3.64 -12.20 -8.71
CA THR A 64 -4.70 -11.41 -8.08
C THR A 64 -6.04 -12.09 -8.32
N THR A 65 -6.68 -12.59 -7.26
CA THR A 65 -8.08 -13.03 -7.25
C THR A 65 -8.98 -11.96 -6.67
#